data_AF-A0A6N4TH03-F1
#
_entry.id   AF-A0A6N4TH03-F1
#
_cell.length_a   1.000
_cell.length_b   1.000
_cell.length_c   1.000
_cell.angle_alpha   90.00
_cell.angle_beta   90.00
_cell.angle_gamma   90.00
#
_symmetry.space_group_name_H-M   'P 1'
#
loop_
_entity.id
_entity.type
_entity.pdbx_description
1 polymer ?
#
loop_
_entity_poly.entity_id
_entity_poly.type
_entity_poly.pdbx_seq_one_letter_code
_entity_poly.pdbx_strand_id
1 'polypeptide(L)'
;MESYIEVTFLTNGFIILLSVQIAQYITLRPVDTKNSICYALLISLFSVMLWEKWSVYMLITLELLFCLTLFKYAIKTWIFAYLYRWLLMLTCFVVWQGSFHNLTWFVPIHCPFLYIWIGCSFTFLLLYKKWNLWVAKRSCLYTIYVLTSLGWKKMKGYLDSGNLLQENGLPVLFLHKKYGSVFKDKDIHYIQMEGISYSNTIETIQTQVYLAGCQKHEVYICLQQEIKLPMHAQVLLNMNLMMMG
;
A
#
# COMPACT_ATOMS: atom_id res chain seq x y z
N MET A 1 1.08 -6.96 41.36
CA MET A 1 0.99 -6.92 39.89
C MET A 1 1.70 -8.17 39.39
N GLU A 2 0.95 -9.24 39.17
CA GLU A 2 1.50 -10.52 38.74
C GLU A 2 1.41 -10.58 37.21
N SER A 3 2.41 -10.01 36.54
CA SER A 3 2.55 -10.00 35.09
C SER A 3 4.00 -10.22 34.71
N TYR A 4 4.25 -11.08 33.73
CA TYR A 4 5.58 -11.28 33.18
C TYR A 4 5.95 -10.10 32.28
N ILE A 5 6.96 -9.32 32.68
CA ILE A 5 7.44 -8.14 31.95
C ILE A 5 7.98 -8.58 30.58
N GLU A 6 8.71 -9.68 30.54
CA GLU A 6 9.34 -10.24 29.33
C GLU A 6 8.28 -10.76 28.36
N VAL A 7 7.28 -11.49 28.86
CA VAL A 7 6.17 -11.99 28.02
C VAL A 7 5.34 -10.81 27.51
N THR A 8 5.12 -9.79 28.32
CA THR A 8 4.41 -8.57 27.93
C THR A 8 5.18 -7.83 26.83
N PHE A 9 6.51 -7.71 26.97
CA PHE A 9 7.38 -7.15 25.94
C PHE A 9 7.28 -7.91 24.62
N LEU A 10 7.46 -9.23 24.64
CA LEU A 10 7.40 -10.03 23.41
C LEU A 10 6.01 -10.00 22.76
N THR A 11 4.96 -10.10 23.58
CA THR A 11 3.57 -10.10 23.10
C THR A 11 3.21 -8.77 22.48
N ASN A 12 3.56 -7.65 23.12
CA ASN A 12 3.32 -6.32 22.58
C ASN A 12 4.13 -6.08 21.31
N GLY A 13 5.40 -6.51 21.26
CA GLY A 13 6.22 -6.47 20.06
C GLY A 13 5.56 -7.20 18.88
N PHE A 14 5.07 -8.43 19.10
CA PHE A 14 4.34 -9.20 18.08
C PHE A 14 3.07 -8.51 17.61
N ILE A 15 2.24 -8.02 18.54
CA ILE A 15 0.99 -7.32 18.22
C ILE A 15 1.28 -6.06 17.40
N ILE A 16 2.26 -5.24 17.81
CA ILE A 16 2.62 -4.01 17.10
C ILE A 16 3.10 -4.34 15.68
N LEU A 17 3.99 -5.32 15.54
CA LEU A 17 4.54 -5.70 14.24
C LEU A 17 3.45 -6.25 13.31
N LEU A 18 2.57 -7.11 13.83
CA LEU A 18 1.44 -7.65 13.07
C LEU A 18 0.48 -6.54 12.62
N SER A 19 0.20 -5.59 13.51
CA SER A 19 -0.66 -4.45 13.23
C SER A 19 -0.09 -3.58 12.12
N VAL A 20 1.22 -3.33 12.14
CA VAL A 20 1.91 -2.60 11.08
C VAL A 20 1.80 -3.35 9.76
N GLN A 21 2.03 -4.66 9.73
CA GLN A 21 1.93 -5.44 8.49
C GLN A 21 0.51 -5.46 7.91
N ILE A 22 -0.50 -5.63 8.75
CA ILE A 22 -1.91 -5.60 8.32
C ILE A 22 -2.27 -4.21 7.81
N ALA A 23 -1.83 -3.16 8.50
CA ALA A 23 -2.07 -1.78 8.06
C ALA A 23 -1.39 -1.48 6.73
N GLN A 24 -0.17 -1.98 6.50
CA GLN A 24 0.51 -1.88 5.22
C GLN A 24 -0.29 -2.57 4.11
N TYR A 25 -0.92 -3.72 4.42
CA TYR A 25 -1.79 -4.42 3.48
C TYR A 25 -3.06 -3.62 3.15
N ILE A 26 -3.76 -3.10 4.16
CA ILE A 26 -5.02 -2.37 3.99
C ILE A 26 -4.82 -1.03 3.28
N THR A 27 -3.84 -0.26 3.75
CA THR A 27 -3.59 1.10 3.21
C THR A 27 -2.77 1.08 1.93
N LEU A 28 -2.31 -0.12 1.56
CA LEU A 28 -1.31 -0.42 0.56
C LEU A 28 0.05 0.23 0.85
N ARG A 29 0.21 1.34 1.58
CA ARG A 29 1.51 2.04 1.73
C ARG A 29 2.53 1.21 2.51
N PRO A 30 3.68 0.84 1.90
CA PRO A 30 4.65 -0.02 2.56
C PRO A 30 5.55 0.84 3.45
N VAL A 31 6.03 0.25 4.53
CA VAL A 31 7.05 0.86 5.38
C VAL A 31 8.18 -0.15 5.48
N ASP A 32 9.42 0.36 5.46
CA ASP A 32 10.60 -0.50 5.52
C ASP A 32 10.52 -1.48 6.71
N THR A 33 10.89 -2.73 6.46
CA THR A 33 10.72 -3.82 7.42
C THR A 33 11.63 -3.62 8.64
N LYS A 34 12.86 -3.12 8.43
CA LYS A 34 13.78 -2.83 9.55
C LYS A 34 13.22 -1.72 10.43
N ASN A 35 12.70 -0.66 9.81
CA ASN A 35 12.04 0.43 10.51
C ASN A 35 10.79 -0.04 11.28
N SER A 36 10.00 -0.96 10.70
CA SER A 36 8.82 -1.53 11.35
C SER A 36 9.18 -2.38 12.57
N ILE A 37 10.25 -3.18 12.48
CA ILE A 37 10.78 -3.97 13.59
C ILE A 37 11.33 -3.06 14.69
N CYS A 38 12.12 -2.05 14.31
CA CYS A 38 12.68 -1.06 15.24
C CYS A 38 11.58 -0.33 16.01
N TYR A 39 10.54 0.14 15.30
CA TYR A 39 9.35 0.75 15.89
C TYR A 39 8.66 -0.20 16.89
N ALA A 40 8.40 -1.45 16.50
CA ALA A 40 7.73 -2.42 17.36
C ALA A 40 8.52 -2.72 18.64
N LEU A 41 9.84 -2.92 18.51
CA LEU A 41 10.72 -3.20 19.64
C LEU A 41 10.84 -2.00 20.59
N LEU A 42 11.04 -0.79 20.06
CA LEU A 42 11.23 0.39 20.90
C LEU A 42 9.94 0.77 21.64
N ILE A 43 8.79 0.81 20.96
CA ILE A 43 7.51 1.09 21.64
C ILE A 43 7.24 0.04 22.71
N SER A 44 7.46 -1.23 22.40
CA SER A 44 7.23 -2.30 23.36
C SER A 44 8.20 -2.29 24.53
N LEU A 45 9.47 -1.90 24.32
CA LEU A 45 10.47 -1.84 25.37
C LEU A 45 10.16 -0.69 26.34
N PHE A 46 9.91 0.51 25.81
CA PHE A 46 9.60 1.67 26.64
C PHE A 46 8.28 1.52 27.40
N SER A 47 7.31 0.77 26.85
CA SER A 47 6.05 0.53 27.55
C SER A 47 6.19 -0.34 28.79
N VAL A 48 7.13 -1.27 28.81
CA VAL A 48 7.36 -2.17 29.96
C VAL A 48 8.43 -1.67 30.94
N MET A 49 9.33 -0.80 30.49
CA MET A 49 10.43 -0.28 31.32
C MET A 49 10.03 0.96 32.14
N LEU A 50 9.11 1.79 31.63
CA LEU A 50 8.75 3.04 32.28
C LEU A 50 7.55 2.86 33.23
N TRP A 51 7.74 3.08 34.52
CA TRP A 51 6.68 2.89 35.54
C TRP A 51 6.19 4.18 36.20
N GLU A 52 6.83 5.31 35.88
CA GLU A 52 6.50 6.62 36.43
C GLU A 52 5.14 7.12 35.95
N LYS A 53 4.45 7.95 36.75
CA LYS A 53 3.12 8.49 36.37
C LYS A 53 3.10 9.23 35.03
N TRP A 54 4.23 9.82 34.63
CA TRP A 54 4.39 10.58 33.40
C TRP A 54 4.85 9.75 32.20
N SER A 55 5.09 8.44 32.37
CA SER A 55 5.61 7.56 31.32
C SER A 55 4.72 7.47 30.08
N VAL A 56 3.40 7.58 30.26
CA VAL A 56 2.42 7.61 29.17
C VAL A 56 2.72 8.76 28.20
N TYR A 57 3.08 9.94 28.71
CA TYR A 57 3.38 11.09 27.86
C TYR A 57 4.65 10.88 27.05
N MET A 58 5.70 10.28 27.65
CA MET A 58 6.91 9.92 26.91
C MET A 58 6.61 8.97 25.75
N LEU A 59 5.74 7.98 25.96
CA LEU A 59 5.32 7.07 24.90
C LEU A 59 4.53 7.75 23.80
N ILE A 60 3.63 8.67 24.14
CA ILE A 60 2.90 9.47 23.14
C ILE A 60 3.90 10.30 22.32
N THR A 61 4.89 10.92 22.96
CA THR A 61 5.94 11.67 22.25
C THR A 61 6.76 10.76 21.34
N LEU A 62 7.10 9.55 21.78
CA LEU A 62 7.85 8.57 20.99
C LEU A 62 7.04 8.09 19.77
N GLU A 63 5.75 7.80 19.95
CA GLU A 63 4.80 7.48 18.88
C GLU A 63 4.71 8.60 17.84
N LEU A 64 4.59 9.85 18.29
CA LEU A 64 4.56 11.01 17.40
C LEU A 64 5.88 11.17 16.65
N LEU A 65 7.02 10.95 17.30
CA LEU A 65 8.33 11.01 16.66
C LEU A 65 8.45 9.95 15.56
N PHE A 66 8.02 8.71 15.80
CA PHE A 66 7.96 7.68 14.76
C PHE A 66 6.98 8.03 13.64
N CYS A 67 5.83 8.61 13.97
CA CYS A 67 4.85 9.06 12.98
C CYS A 67 5.45 10.09 12.02
N LEU A 68 6.18 11.08 12.57
CA LEU A 68 6.79 12.18 11.82
C LEU A 68 8.06 11.76 11.06
N THR A 69 8.77 10.73 11.51
CA THR A 69 10.02 10.26 10.90
C THR A 69 9.79 9.04 10.00
N LEU A 70 9.46 7.88 10.58
CA LEU A 70 9.32 6.61 9.88
C LEU A 70 8.05 6.53 9.03
N PHE A 71 6.95 7.14 9.50
CA PHE A 71 5.65 7.07 8.82
C PHE A 71 5.26 8.38 8.11
N LYS A 72 6.20 9.32 7.90
CA LYS A 72 5.94 10.64 7.27
C LYS A 72 5.10 10.56 5.98
N TYR A 73 5.45 9.61 5.10
CA TYR A 73 4.76 9.39 3.83
C TYR A 73 3.67 8.31 3.91
N ALA A 74 3.55 7.65 5.06
CA ALA A 74 2.67 6.52 5.35
C ALA A 74 1.77 6.75 6.58
N ILE A 75 1.39 8.01 6.87
CA ILE A 75 0.57 8.37 8.06
C ILE A 75 -0.71 7.52 8.15
N LYS A 76 -1.37 7.25 7.02
CA LYS A 76 -2.54 6.37 6.99
C LYS A 76 -2.22 4.98 7.53
N THR A 77 -1.08 4.40 7.16
CA THR A 77 -0.61 3.11 7.67
C THR A 77 -0.40 3.15 9.17
N TRP A 78 0.21 4.22 9.69
CA TRP A 78 0.38 4.39 11.13
C TRP A 78 -0.96 4.44 11.87
N ILE A 79 -1.93 5.23 11.39
CA ILE A 79 -3.28 5.31 11.98
C ILE A 79 -3.95 3.93 12.02
N PHE A 80 -3.97 3.21 10.89
CA PHE A 80 -4.56 1.87 10.82
C PHE A 80 -3.83 0.86 11.71
N ALA A 81 -2.49 0.94 11.78
CA ALA A 81 -1.71 0.08 12.66
C ALA A 81 -2.02 0.35 14.14
N TYR A 82 -2.14 1.61 14.52
CA TYR A 82 -2.48 2.02 15.89
C TYR A 82 -3.89 1.53 16.28
N LEU A 83 -4.88 1.72 15.40
CA LEU A 83 -6.25 1.24 15.63
C LEU A 83 -6.32 -0.29 15.75
N TYR A 84 -5.65 -1.00 14.86
CA TYR A 84 -5.64 -2.47 14.87
C TYR A 84 -4.91 -3.02 16.09
N ARG A 85 -3.82 -2.37 16.53
CA ARG A 85 -3.12 -2.70 17.77
C ARG A 85 -4.06 -2.62 18.98
N TRP A 86 -4.80 -1.52 19.11
CA TRP A 86 -5.76 -1.35 20.20
C TRP A 86 -6.88 -2.38 20.15
N LEU A 87 -7.37 -2.69 18.96
CA LEU A 87 -8.37 -3.76 18.78
C LEU A 87 -7.84 -5.10 19.31
N LEU A 88 -6.61 -5.48 18.96
CA LEU A 88 -6.00 -6.72 19.44
C LEU A 88 -5.78 -6.71 20.95
N MET A 89 -5.25 -5.62 21.50
CA MET A 89 -5.01 -5.50 22.95
C MET A 89 -6.32 -5.55 23.75
N LEU A 90 -7.37 -4.86 23.30
CA LEU A 90 -8.69 -4.91 23.93
C LEU A 90 -9.32 -6.29 23.81
N THR A 91 -9.17 -6.96 22.66
CA THR A 91 -9.61 -8.36 22.51
C THR A 91 -8.92 -9.25 23.53
N CYS A 92 -7.60 -9.10 23.70
CA CYS A 92 -6.86 -9.88 24.68
C CYS A 92 -7.31 -9.59 26.12
N PHE A 93 -7.56 -8.32 26.43
CA PHE A 93 -8.08 -7.91 27.74
C PHE A 93 -9.48 -8.50 28.02
N VAL A 94 -10.39 -8.50 27.05
CA VAL A 94 -11.74 -9.07 27.23
C VAL A 94 -11.68 -10.59 27.47
N VAL A 95 -10.79 -11.29 26.77
CA VAL A 95 -10.71 -12.76 26.84
C VAL A 95 -9.92 -13.25 28.06
N TRP A 96 -8.78 -12.61 28.37
CA TRP A 96 -7.83 -13.09 29.38
C TRP A 96 -7.62 -12.13 30.55
N GLN A 97 -8.39 -11.04 30.63
CA GLN A 97 -8.23 -10.01 31.66
C GLN A 97 -6.82 -9.40 31.61
N GLY A 98 -6.40 -8.74 32.69
CA GLY A 98 -5.09 -8.09 32.81
C GLY A 98 -5.22 -6.62 33.17
N SER A 99 -4.18 -5.86 32.84
CA SER A 99 -4.16 -4.43 33.15
C SER A 99 -3.61 -3.65 31.96
N PHE A 100 -3.93 -2.36 31.91
CA PHE A 100 -3.31 -1.44 30.97
C PHE A 100 -2.37 -0.52 31.73
N HIS A 101 -1.14 -0.44 31.23
CA HIS A 101 -0.19 0.58 31.62
C HIS A 101 0.52 1.05 30.35
N ASN A 102 0.83 2.34 30.27
CA ASN A 102 1.58 2.87 29.12
C ASN A 102 0.93 2.59 27.75
N LEU A 103 -0.42 2.65 27.68
CA LEU A 103 -1.17 2.36 26.45
C LEU A 103 -0.94 0.94 25.90
N THR A 104 -0.43 0.03 26.75
CA THR A 104 -0.19 -1.36 26.40
C THR A 104 -0.87 -2.28 27.39
N TRP A 105 -1.35 -3.41 26.87
CA TRP A 105 -1.92 -4.47 27.70
C TRP A 105 -0.80 -5.28 28.34
N PHE A 106 -0.90 -5.48 29.66
CA PHE A 106 0.01 -6.29 30.46
C PHE A 106 -0.56 -7.70 30.60
N VAL A 107 0.23 -8.68 30.15
CA VAL A 107 -0.17 -10.08 30.11
C VAL A 107 -0.20 -10.64 31.54
N PRO A 108 -1.36 -11.09 32.05
CA PRO A 108 -1.43 -11.65 33.39
C PRO A 108 -0.77 -13.04 33.44
N ILE A 109 -0.25 -13.45 34.62
CA ILE A 109 0.50 -14.71 34.78
C ILE A 109 -0.29 -15.95 34.32
N HIS A 110 -1.60 -15.97 34.52
CA HIS A 110 -2.46 -17.10 34.14
C HIS A 110 -2.87 -17.12 32.65
N CYS A 111 -2.47 -16.10 31.87
CA CYS A 111 -2.80 -16.04 30.46
C CYS A 111 -2.03 -17.11 29.68
N PRO A 112 -2.69 -17.93 28.85
CA PRO A 112 -2.03 -18.85 27.94
C PRO A 112 -1.47 -18.09 26.71
N PHE A 113 -0.43 -17.30 26.95
CA PHE A 113 0.19 -16.39 25.96
C PHE A 113 0.66 -17.09 24.68
N LEU A 114 0.96 -18.39 24.73
CA LEU A 114 1.32 -19.19 23.56
C LEU A 114 0.21 -19.20 22.49
N TYR A 115 -1.07 -19.21 22.88
CA TYR A 115 -2.17 -19.16 21.90
C TYR A 115 -2.20 -17.83 21.14
N ILE A 116 -1.88 -16.73 21.83
CA ILE A 116 -1.77 -15.41 21.21
C ILE A 116 -0.64 -15.42 20.18
N TRP A 117 0.52 -15.99 20.54
CA TRP A 117 1.67 -16.07 19.65
C TRP A 117 1.43 -16.97 18.44
N ILE A 118 0.76 -18.11 18.63
CA ILE A 118 0.36 -19.00 17.54
C ILE A 118 -0.62 -18.28 16.61
N GLY A 119 -1.64 -17.59 17.15
CA GLY A 119 -2.59 -16.81 16.35
C GLY A 119 -1.93 -15.70 15.54
N CYS A 120 -1.00 -14.96 16.16
CA CYS A 120 -0.20 -13.94 15.48
C CYS A 120 0.68 -14.55 14.39
N SER A 121 1.37 -15.66 14.68
CA SER A 121 2.25 -16.35 13.72
C SER A 121 1.47 -16.89 12.52
N PHE A 122 0.29 -17.45 12.76
CA PHE A 122 -0.59 -17.92 11.70
C PHE A 122 -1.04 -16.77 10.78
N THR A 123 -1.42 -15.63 11.36
CA THR A 123 -1.79 -14.45 10.57
C THR A 123 -0.60 -13.87 9.80
N PHE A 124 0.61 -13.86 10.37
CA PHE A 124 1.84 -13.52 9.65
C PHE A 124 2.07 -14.43 8.43
N LEU A 125 1.90 -15.74 8.57
CA LEU A 125 2.05 -16.69 7.46
C LEU A 125 1.04 -16.45 6.33
N LEU A 126 -0.22 -16.14 6.69
CA LEU A 126 -1.25 -15.78 5.72
C LEU A 126 -0.92 -14.48 4.98
N LEU A 127 -0.42 -13.48 5.70
CA LEU A 127 0.03 -12.22 5.11
C LEU A 127 1.23 -12.45 4.19
N TYR A 128 2.22 -13.24 4.60
CA TYR A 128 3.41 -13.54 3.81
C TYR A 128 3.06 -14.19 2.46
N LYS A 129 2.16 -15.19 2.45
CA LYS A 129 1.69 -15.80 1.19
C LYS A 129 1.01 -14.81 0.26
N LYS A 130 0.27 -13.83 0.79
CA LYS A 130 -0.37 -12.78 -0.02
C LYS A 130 0.58 -11.62 -0.37
N TRP A 131 1.61 -11.36 0.41
CA TRP A 131 2.55 -10.23 0.27
C TRP A 131 3.28 -10.25 -1.08
N ASN A 132 3.79 -11.41 -1.51
CA ASN A 132 4.52 -11.54 -2.78
C ASN A 132 3.66 -11.16 -4.00
N LEU A 133 2.38 -11.55 -3.99
CA LEU A 133 1.46 -11.26 -5.09
C LEU A 133 1.09 -9.77 -5.17
N TRP A 134 1.05 -9.06 -4.04
CA TRP A 134 0.66 -7.65 -4.00
C TRP A 134 1.84 -6.70 -4.22
N VAL A 135 3.04 -7.02 -3.70
CA VAL A 135 4.26 -6.25 -3.96
C VAL A 135 4.62 -6.28 -5.45
N ALA A 136 4.54 -7.46 -6.10
CA ALA A 136 4.75 -7.58 -7.55
C ALA A 136 3.74 -6.75 -8.38
N LYS A 137 2.48 -6.65 -7.93
CA LYS A 137 1.46 -5.80 -8.58
C LYS A 137 1.67 -4.30 -8.34
N ARG A 138 2.57 -3.91 -7.45
CA ARG A 138 2.75 -2.53 -7.00
C ARG A 138 3.97 -1.84 -7.58
N SER A 139 5.04 -2.58 -7.84
CA SER A 139 6.15 -2.13 -8.70
C SER A 139 5.68 -1.72 -10.10
N CYS A 140 4.50 -2.19 -10.49
CA CYS A 140 3.83 -1.84 -11.73
C CYS A 140 2.96 -0.57 -11.66
N LEU A 141 2.78 0.10 -10.51
CA LEU A 141 1.88 1.25 -10.42
C LEU A 141 2.61 2.59 -10.48
N TYR A 142 2.26 3.40 -11.49
CA TYR A 142 2.86 4.71 -11.71
C TYR A 142 1.80 5.81 -11.69
N THR A 143 2.21 7.01 -11.27
CA THR A 143 1.37 8.21 -11.40
C THR A 143 1.66 8.83 -12.76
N ILE A 144 0.61 8.99 -13.58
CA ILE A 144 0.71 9.62 -14.89
C ILE A 144 -0.20 10.83 -14.98
N TYR A 145 0.16 11.74 -15.87
CA TYR A 145 -0.61 12.91 -16.21
C TYR A 145 -0.94 12.86 -17.68
N VAL A 146 -2.23 12.87 -18.01
CA VAL A 146 -2.74 12.79 -19.37
C VAL A 146 -3.29 14.14 -19.78
N LEU A 147 -2.90 14.63 -20.96
CA LEU A 147 -3.48 15.83 -21.53
C LEU A 147 -4.90 15.52 -22.05
N THR A 148 -5.87 16.22 -21.48
CA THR A 148 -7.29 16.14 -21.84
C THR A 148 -7.79 17.50 -22.36
N SER A 149 -9.01 17.59 -22.88
CA SER A 149 -9.57 18.87 -23.34
C SER A 149 -9.67 19.92 -22.22
N LEU A 150 -9.79 19.48 -20.96
CA LEU A 150 -9.83 20.33 -19.77
C LEU A 150 -8.45 20.58 -19.14
N GLY A 151 -7.36 20.18 -19.81
CA GLY A 151 -5.98 20.28 -19.29
C GLY A 151 -5.41 18.97 -18.76
N TRP A 152 -4.36 19.06 -17.94
CA TRP A 152 -3.62 17.89 -17.43
C TRP A 152 -4.37 17.19 -16.31
N LYS A 153 -4.75 15.93 -16.55
CA LYS A 153 -5.46 15.10 -15.58
C LYS A 153 -4.54 14.05 -14.97
N LYS A 154 -4.42 14.08 -13.64
CA LYS A 154 -3.69 13.07 -12.86
C LYS A 154 -4.45 11.75 -12.87
N MET A 155 -3.78 10.67 -13.24
CA MET A 155 -4.33 9.31 -13.29
C MET A 155 -3.34 8.30 -12.71
N LYS A 156 -3.86 7.12 -12.34
CA LYS A 156 -3.07 6.00 -11.85
C LYS A 156 -2.90 4.97 -12.96
N GLY A 157 -1.67 4.81 -13.44
CA GLY A 157 -1.30 3.85 -14.47
C GLY A 157 -0.79 2.54 -13.89
N TYR A 158 -1.15 1.42 -14.52
CA TYR A 158 -0.60 0.10 -14.24
C TYR A 158 0.25 -0.34 -15.43
N LEU A 159 1.53 -0.57 -15.19
CA LEU A 159 2.53 -1.05 -16.14
C LEU A 159 2.45 -2.57 -16.20
N ASP A 160 1.98 -3.06 -17.33
CA ASP A 160 2.00 -4.49 -17.63
C ASP A 160 3.16 -4.76 -18.60
N SER A 161 4.02 -5.71 -18.24
CA SER A 161 5.13 -6.14 -19.10
C SER A 161 4.66 -6.70 -20.44
N GLY A 162 3.39 -7.11 -20.54
CA GLY A 162 2.79 -7.60 -21.78
C GLY A 162 2.38 -6.51 -22.78
N ASN A 163 2.28 -5.23 -22.38
CA ASN A 163 1.88 -4.16 -23.29
C ASN A 163 3.09 -3.48 -23.94
N LEU A 164 3.42 -3.94 -25.15
CA LEU A 164 4.50 -3.43 -26.00
C LEU A 164 3.99 -2.77 -27.29
N LEU A 165 2.67 -2.59 -27.43
CA LEU A 165 2.06 -2.11 -28.67
C LEU A 165 2.54 -0.70 -29.04
N GLN A 166 3.03 -0.53 -30.26
CA GLN A 166 3.46 0.76 -30.81
C GLN A 166 2.93 0.90 -32.23
N GLU A 167 2.63 2.13 -32.60
CA GLU A 167 2.29 2.53 -33.97
C GLU A 167 3.11 3.78 -34.32
N ASN A 168 3.79 3.80 -35.46
CA ASN A 168 4.65 4.91 -35.89
C ASN A 168 5.67 5.36 -34.81
N GLY A 169 6.15 4.41 -33.99
CA GLY A 169 7.09 4.69 -32.89
C GLY A 169 6.44 5.32 -31.65
N LEU A 170 5.12 5.54 -31.61
CA LEU A 170 4.41 6.05 -30.44
C LEU A 170 3.76 4.89 -29.66
N PRO A 171 3.88 4.86 -28.32
CA PRO A 171 3.29 3.80 -27.51
C PRO A 171 1.77 3.95 -27.39
N VAL A 172 1.08 2.80 -27.38
CA VAL A 172 -0.38 2.73 -27.19
C VAL A 172 -0.71 2.41 -25.72
N LEU A 173 -1.52 3.26 -25.10
CA LEU A 173 -2.05 3.11 -23.75
C LEU A 173 -3.52 2.74 -23.80
N PHE A 174 -3.97 1.87 -22.90
CA PHE A 174 -5.38 1.49 -22.83
C PHE A 174 -6.08 2.17 -21.65
N LEU A 175 -7.22 2.77 -21.93
CA LEU A 175 -8.00 3.54 -20.96
C LEU A 175 -9.45 3.09 -20.98
N HIS A 176 -10.09 3.06 -19.82
CA HIS A 176 -11.49 2.69 -19.73
C HIS A 176 -12.37 3.74 -20.43
N LYS A 177 -13.34 3.29 -21.25
CA LYS A 177 -14.29 4.14 -22.00
C LYS A 177 -15.02 5.21 -21.17
N LYS A 178 -15.17 5.03 -19.85
CA LYS A 178 -15.75 6.05 -18.95
C LYS A 178 -15.01 7.39 -18.98
N TYR A 179 -13.74 7.40 -19.39
CA TYR A 179 -12.93 8.61 -19.53
C TYR A 179 -12.99 9.21 -20.94
N GLY A 180 -13.72 8.62 -21.88
CA GLY A 180 -13.82 9.09 -23.26
C GLY A 180 -14.39 10.51 -23.38
N SER A 181 -15.29 10.90 -22.49
CA SER A 181 -15.89 12.24 -22.48
C SER A 181 -14.89 13.39 -22.23
N VAL A 182 -13.69 13.08 -21.73
CA VAL A 182 -12.64 14.08 -21.44
C VAL A 182 -11.72 14.31 -22.65
N PHE A 183 -11.87 13.54 -23.72
CA PHE A 183 -11.07 13.65 -24.95
C PHE A 183 -11.88 14.20 -26.14
N LYS A 184 -12.98 14.93 -25.86
CA LYS A 184 -13.76 15.61 -26.92
C LYS A 184 -12.82 16.49 -27.76
N ASP A 185 -13.02 16.44 -29.08
CA ASP A 185 -12.34 17.25 -30.09
C ASP A 185 -10.90 16.85 -30.45
N LYS A 186 -10.55 15.56 -30.32
CA LYS A 186 -9.24 15.04 -30.76
C LYS A 186 -9.34 14.11 -31.97
N ASP A 187 -8.34 14.16 -32.82
CA ASP A 187 -8.21 13.33 -34.02
C ASP A 187 -8.25 11.84 -33.65
N ILE A 188 -9.21 11.12 -34.25
CA ILE A 188 -9.38 9.68 -34.09
C ILE A 188 -8.49 9.00 -35.14
N HIS A 189 -7.58 8.16 -34.66
CA HIS A 189 -6.70 7.35 -35.49
C HIS A 189 -7.07 5.87 -35.37
N TYR A 190 -7.11 5.19 -36.51
CA TYR A 190 -7.35 3.75 -36.59
C TYR A 190 -6.01 3.04 -36.67
N ILE A 191 -5.71 2.21 -35.68
CA ILE A 191 -4.47 1.44 -35.59
C ILE A 191 -4.80 -0.04 -35.76
N GLN A 192 -4.00 -0.75 -36.56
CA GLN A 192 -4.16 -2.19 -36.74
C GLN A 192 -3.39 -2.92 -35.64
N MET A 193 -4.11 -3.60 -34.75
CA MET A 193 -3.51 -4.43 -33.70
C MET A 193 -3.36 -5.85 -34.21
N GLU A 194 -2.11 -6.26 -34.40
CA GLU A 194 -1.78 -7.64 -34.73
C GLU A 194 -1.68 -8.47 -33.45
N GLY A 195 -2.64 -9.36 -33.24
CA GLY A 195 -2.53 -10.45 -32.26
C GLY A 195 -1.89 -11.69 -32.89
N ILE A 196 -1.57 -12.68 -32.06
CA ILE A 196 -0.97 -13.97 -32.47
C ILE A 196 -1.85 -14.72 -33.49
N SER A 197 -3.15 -14.41 -33.58
CA SER A 197 -4.11 -15.13 -34.44
C SER A 197 -5.11 -14.24 -35.18
N TYR A 198 -5.19 -12.94 -34.88
CA TYR A 198 -6.18 -12.03 -35.47
C TYR A 198 -5.64 -10.59 -35.55
N SER A 199 -5.94 -9.89 -36.65
CA SER A 199 -5.73 -8.45 -36.78
C SER A 199 -7.03 -7.70 -36.55
N ASN A 200 -7.09 -6.84 -35.54
CA ASN A 200 -8.25 -6.00 -35.26
C ASN A 200 -7.89 -4.52 -35.39
N THR A 201 -8.74 -3.74 -36.05
CA THR A 201 -8.59 -2.29 -36.12
C THR A 201 -9.16 -1.66 -34.84
N ILE A 202 -8.34 -0.91 -34.11
CA ILE A 202 -8.74 -0.21 -32.89
C ILE A 202 -8.76 1.30 -33.09
N GLU A 203 -9.79 1.94 -32.56
CA GLU A 203 -9.88 3.39 -32.46
C GLU A 203 -8.97 3.90 -31.33
N THR A 204 -8.14 4.87 -31.68
CA THR A 204 -7.20 5.50 -30.77
C THR A 204 -7.21 7.02 -30.91
N ILE A 205 -6.78 7.71 -29.86
CA ILE A 205 -6.75 9.16 -29.78
C ILE A 205 -5.31 9.58 -29.52
N GLN A 206 -4.74 10.46 -30.36
CA GLN A 206 -3.40 10.98 -30.13
C GLN A 206 -3.41 12.04 -29.03
N THR A 207 -2.51 11.91 -28.05
CA THR A 207 -2.39 12.89 -26.96
C THR A 207 -1.00 12.90 -26.35
N GLN A 208 -0.76 13.82 -25.41
CA GLN A 208 0.46 13.88 -24.63
C GLN A 208 0.25 13.30 -23.23
N VAL A 209 1.25 12.55 -22.75
CA VAL A 209 1.30 11.98 -21.41
C VAL A 209 2.69 12.19 -20.82
N TYR A 210 2.78 12.38 -19.51
CA TYR A 210 4.05 12.25 -18.79
C TYR A 210 3.88 11.44 -17.52
N LEU A 211 4.91 10.66 -17.19
CA LEU A 211 5.07 10.05 -15.88
C LEU A 211 5.52 11.11 -14.88
N ALA A 212 5.07 11.02 -13.63
CA ALA A 212 5.51 11.95 -12.60
C ALA A 212 7.05 11.95 -12.48
N GLY A 213 7.70 13.04 -12.88
CA GLY A 213 9.16 13.19 -12.88
C GLY A 213 9.85 12.91 -14.22
N CYS A 214 9.12 12.57 -15.28
CA CYS A 214 9.66 12.31 -16.62
C CYS A 214 9.25 13.42 -17.63
N GLN A 215 9.83 13.35 -18.82
CA GLN A 215 9.48 14.23 -19.94
C GLN A 215 8.08 13.92 -20.49
N LYS A 216 7.57 14.85 -21.31
CA LYS A 216 6.30 14.69 -22.01
C LYS A 216 6.52 13.87 -23.27
N HIS A 217 5.65 12.89 -23.48
CA HIS A 217 5.68 12.02 -24.65
C HIS A 217 4.33 12.05 -25.36
N GLU A 218 4.36 11.95 -26.68
CA GLU A 218 3.16 11.69 -27.46
C GLU A 218 2.82 10.20 -27.43
N VAL A 219 1.55 9.90 -27.29
CA VAL A 219 1.03 8.54 -27.12
C VAL A 219 -0.33 8.41 -27.79
N TYR A 220 -0.70 7.19 -28.15
CA TYR A 220 -2.06 6.86 -28.55
C TYR A 220 -2.83 6.30 -27.36
N ILE A 221 -4.06 6.77 -27.15
CA ILE A 221 -4.97 6.23 -26.14
C ILE A 221 -6.09 5.45 -26.82
N CYS A 222 -6.16 4.15 -26.53
CA CYS A 222 -7.27 3.30 -26.92
C CYS A 222 -8.32 3.24 -25.81
N LEU A 223 -9.58 3.51 -26.14
CA LEU A 223 -10.71 3.47 -25.20
C LEU A 223 -11.43 2.12 -25.29
N GLN A 224 -11.28 1.24 -24.29
CA GLN A 224 -11.98 -0.05 -24.27
C GLN A 224 -13.16 -0.06 -23.29
N GLN A 225 -14.20 -0.84 -23.64
CA GLN A 225 -15.42 -0.97 -22.84
C GLN A 225 -15.17 -1.72 -21.52
N GLU A 226 -14.39 -2.80 -21.53
CA GLU A 226 -14.10 -3.61 -20.35
C GLU A 226 -12.60 -3.66 -20.06
N ILE A 227 -12.12 -2.74 -19.23
CA ILE A 227 -10.76 -2.78 -18.68
C ILE A 227 -10.87 -2.99 -17.17
N LYS A 228 -10.59 -4.21 -16.71
CA LYS A 228 -10.47 -4.56 -15.29
C LYS A 228 -9.01 -4.56 -14.87
N LEU A 229 -8.51 -3.39 -14.50
CA LEU A 229 -7.14 -3.26 -14.01
C LEU A 229 -7.07 -3.48 -12.50
N PRO A 230 -5.97 -4.07 -12.00
CA PRO A 230 -5.76 -4.21 -10.56
C PRO A 230 -5.68 -2.83 -9.88
N MET A 231 -5.99 -2.79 -8.57
CA MET A 231 -5.66 -1.67 -7.69
C MET A 231 -6.30 -0.31 -8.06
N HIS A 232 -7.48 -0.35 -8.68
CA HIS A 232 -8.19 0.82 -9.22
C HIS A 232 -7.34 1.66 -10.19
N ALA A 233 -6.37 1.04 -10.85
CA ALA A 233 -5.68 1.70 -11.95
C ALA A 233 -6.67 2.05 -13.05
N GLN A 234 -6.43 3.19 -13.67
CA GLN A 234 -7.32 3.80 -14.64
C GLN A 234 -6.81 3.56 -16.07
N VAL A 235 -5.50 3.44 -16.21
CA VAL A 235 -4.78 3.33 -17.47
C VAL A 235 -3.85 2.11 -17.43
N LEU A 236 -3.85 1.31 -18.49
CA LEU A 236 -2.82 0.31 -18.75
C LEU A 236 -1.68 1.01 -19.49
N LEU A 237 -0.51 1.06 -18.85
CA LEU A 237 0.69 1.66 -19.41
C LEU A 237 1.39 0.70 -20.37
N ASN A 238 2.18 1.28 -21.24
CA ASN A 238 3.05 0.57 -22.16
C ASN A 238 4.48 0.60 -21.64
N MET A 239 5.21 -0.50 -21.76
CA MET A 239 6.61 -0.60 -21.32
C MET A 239 7.52 0.41 -22.02
N ASN A 240 7.27 0.72 -23.28
CA ASN A 240 8.09 1.63 -24.05
C ASN A 240 8.01 3.08 -23.54
N LEU A 241 6.94 3.42 -22.82
CA LEU A 241 6.81 4.74 -22.18
C LEU A 241 7.83 4.95 -21.06
N MET A 242 8.35 3.87 -20.46
CA MET A 242 9.44 3.91 -19.48
C MET A 242 10.83 3.98 -20.14
N MET A 243 10.95 3.49 -21.37
CA MET A 243 12.21 3.42 -22.12
C MET A 243 12.50 4.69 -22.92
N MET A 244 11.50 5.56 -23.09
CA MET A 244 11.61 6.82 -23.82
C MET A 244 12.07 8.00 -22.94
N GLY A 245 12.30 7.77 -21.65
CA GLY A 245 12.72 8.77 -20.66
C GLY A 245 14.23 9.00 -20.60
#